data_AF-A0A673B2W0-F1
#
_entry.id   AF-A0A673B2W0-F1
#
_cell.length_a   1.000
_cell.length_b   1.000
_cell.length_c   1.000
_cell.angle_alpha   90.00
_cell.angle_beta   90.00
_cell.angle_gamma   90.00
#
_symmetry.space_group_name_H-M   'P 1'
#
loop_
_entity.id
_entity.type
_entity.pdbx_description
1 polymer ?
#
loop_
_entity_poly.entity_id
_entity_poly.type
_entity_poly.pdbx_seq_one_letter_code
_entity_poly.pdbx_strand_id
1 'polypeptide(L)'
;QQQQEEQEEEEEEEEEGEEEEEEEDTPPVDTVWAETRQYFFLLSSAGGQDIAQEFRSQEIDGQALLLLTEDHLVSTMNLKLGPALKLCAHINSLKDTHLHSSI
;
A
#
# COMPACT_ATOMS: atom_id res chain seq x y z
N GLN A 1 5.05 7.01 53.62
CA GLN A 1 3.82 6.29 53.27
C GLN A 1 3.12 7.04 52.14
N GLN A 2 2.72 8.30 52.31
CA GLN A 2 2.21 9.12 51.18
C GLN A 2 3.19 9.27 50.01
N GLN A 3 4.48 9.53 50.26
CA GLN A 3 5.50 9.59 49.20
C GLN A 3 5.79 8.27 48.48
N GLN A 4 5.25 7.15 48.99
CA GLN A 4 5.45 5.84 48.39
C GLN A 4 4.25 5.46 47.52
N GLU A 5 3.03 5.85 47.92
CA GLU A 5 1.83 5.78 47.09
C GLU A 5 1.94 6.67 45.84
N GLU A 6 2.48 7.89 45.95
CA GLU A 6 2.71 8.76 44.78
C GLU A 6 3.70 8.18 43.77
N GLN A 7 4.63 7.31 44.20
CA GLN A 7 5.56 6.63 43.30
C GLN A 7 4.93 5.43 42.62
N GLU A 8 4.05 4.70 43.31
CA GLU A 8 3.28 3.59 42.70
C GLU A 8 2.24 4.12 41.69
N GLU A 9 1.61 5.28 41.94
CA GLU A 9 0.70 5.91 40.97
C GLU A 9 1.42 6.40 39.70
N GLU A 10 2.66 6.92 39.81
CA GLU A 10 3.46 7.31 38.63
C GLU A 10 3.94 6.09 37.82
N GLU A 11 4.23 4.94 38.46
CA GLU A 11 4.61 3.71 37.75
C GLU A 11 3.41 3.04 37.05
N GLU A 12 2.19 3.15 37.58
CA GLU A 12 0.98 2.61 36.92
C GLU A 12 0.53 3.44 35.69
N GLU A 13 0.81 4.74 35.63
CA GLU A 13 0.46 5.57 34.46
C GLU A 13 1.40 5.34 33.24
N GLU A 14 2.60 4.78 33.42
CA GLU A 14 3.52 4.50 32.31
C GLU A 14 3.25 3.16 31.58
N GLU A 15 2.38 2.28 32.11
CA GLU A 15 2.06 0.97 31.50
C GLU A 15 0.86 0.99 30.53
N GLU A 16 0.10 2.08 30.41
CA GLU A 16 -0.97 2.21 29.42
C GLU A 16 -0.50 2.95 28.15
N GLY A 17 0.01 2.21 27.15
CA GLY A 17 0.24 2.84 25.85
C GLY A 17 1.07 2.09 24.81
N GLU A 18 1.07 0.76 24.80
CA GLU A 18 1.49 0.00 23.61
C GLU A 18 0.22 -0.58 22.97
N GLU A 19 -0.43 0.24 22.13
CA GLU A 19 -1.39 -0.29 21.16
C GLU A 19 -0.59 -1.16 20.19
N GLU A 20 -0.65 -2.49 20.38
CA GLU A 20 -0.24 -3.45 19.38
C GLU A 20 -1.10 -3.20 18.13
N GLU A 21 -0.55 -2.46 17.16
CA GLU A 21 -1.09 -2.47 15.80
C GLU A 21 -1.05 -3.94 15.36
N GLU A 22 -2.23 -4.56 15.25
CA GLU A 22 -2.35 -5.88 14.64
C GLU A 22 -1.67 -5.81 13.27
N GLU A 23 -0.51 -6.46 13.12
CA GLU A 23 0.05 -6.74 11.80
C GLU A 23 -0.93 -7.68 11.10
N GLU A 24 -1.94 -7.06 10.48
CA GLU A 24 -2.69 -7.64 9.38
C GLU A 24 -1.63 -8.14 8.40
N ASP A 25 -1.71 -9.43 8.07
CA ASP A 25 -0.80 -10.20 7.20
C ASP A 25 -0.79 -9.65 5.76
N THR A 26 -0.31 -8.43 5.69
CA THR A 26 -0.26 -7.58 4.54
C THR A 26 1.22 -7.46 4.21
N PRO A 27 1.67 -8.08 3.11
CA PRO A 27 2.98 -7.81 2.55
C PRO A 27 3.35 -6.35 2.67
N PRO A 28 4.60 -6.06 3.07
CA PRO A 28 5.02 -4.69 3.36
C PRO A 28 4.56 -3.79 2.24
N VAL A 29 3.85 -2.71 2.55
CA VAL A 29 3.24 -1.77 1.58
C VAL A 29 4.22 -1.33 0.46
N ASP A 30 5.52 -1.40 0.75
CA ASP A 30 6.63 -1.15 -0.16
C ASP A 30 6.89 -2.24 -1.22
N THR A 31 6.57 -3.51 -0.98
CA THR A 31 6.78 -4.61 -1.95
C THR A 31 5.80 -4.51 -3.10
N VAL A 32 4.51 -4.28 -2.81
CA VAL A 32 3.45 -4.08 -3.80
C VAL A 32 3.79 -2.91 -4.72
N TRP A 33 4.28 -1.81 -4.14
CA TRP A 33 4.75 -0.66 -4.89
C TRP A 33 6.01 -0.96 -5.72
N ALA A 34 6.98 -1.69 -5.17
CA ALA A 34 8.22 -2.05 -5.87
C ALA A 34 7.98 -3.01 -7.06
N GLU A 35 7.13 -4.02 -6.89
CA GLU A 35 6.76 -4.96 -7.95
C GLU A 35 6.02 -4.25 -9.08
N THR A 36 5.06 -3.39 -8.74
CA THR A 36 4.35 -2.56 -9.72
C THR A 36 5.29 -1.59 -10.42
N ARG A 37 6.25 -0.99 -9.70
CA ARG A 37 7.28 -0.12 -10.27
C ARG A 37 8.17 -0.86 -11.27
N GLN A 38 8.52 -2.11 -11.00
CA GLN A 38 9.28 -2.93 -11.95
C GLN A 38 8.47 -3.25 -13.21
N TYR A 39 7.17 -3.55 -13.05
CA TYR A 39 6.26 -3.73 -14.18
C TYR A 39 6.10 -2.45 -15.01
N PHE A 40 5.93 -1.30 -14.36
CA PHE A 40 5.92 0.00 -15.02
C PHE A 40 7.22 0.29 -15.74
N PHE A 41 8.36 -0.06 -15.15
CA PHE A 41 9.67 0.12 -15.78
C PHE A 41 9.82 -0.75 -17.04
N LEU A 42 9.32 -1.99 -17.02
CA LEU A 42 9.31 -2.86 -18.19
C LEU A 42 8.40 -2.31 -19.31
N LEU A 43 7.20 -1.85 -18.94
CA LEU A 43 6.32 -1.09 -19.84
C LEU A 43 6.97 0.24 -20.28
N SER A 44 7.90 0.79 -19.48
CA SER A 44 8.57 2.07 -19.70
C SER A 44 9.67 2.08 -20.73
N SER A 45 10.09 0.92 -21.21
CA SER A 45 10.71 0.87 -22.54
C SER A 45 9.81 1.52 -23.62
N ALA A 46 8.52 1.73 -23.32
CA ALA A 46 7.52 2.48 -24.08
C ALA A 46 6.71 3.54 -23.27
N GLY A 47 7.25 4.18 -22.21
CA GLY A 47 6.61 5.33 -21.52
C GLY A 47 5.86 5.05 -20.20
N GLY A 48 6.47 4.35 -19.26
CA GLY A 48 5.88 3.92 -17.98
C GLY A 48 6.36 4.74 -16.78
N GLN A 49 7.39 5.58 -16.96
CA GLN A 49 7.78 6.61 -15.99
C GLN A 49 6.63 7.60 -15.72
N ASP A 50 5.88 7.97 -16.76
CA ASP A 50 4.76 8.90 -16.66
C ASP A 50 3.65 8.34 -15.76
N ILE A 51 3.39 7.03 -15.82
CA ILE A 51 2.36 6.37 -15.01
C ILE A 51 2.74 6.36 -13.54
N ALA A 52 4.01 6.06 -13.22
CA ALA A 52 4.49 6.06 -11.84
C ALA A 52 4.48 7.47 -11.23
N GLN A 53 4.72 8.51 -12.04
CA GLN A 53 4.61 9.90 -11.61
C GLN A 53 3.14 10.28 -11.36
N GLU A 54 2.22 9.84 -12.22
CA GLU A 54 0.80 10.09 -12.07
C GLU A 54 0.25 9.45 -10.78
N PHE A 55 0.62 8.21 -10.48
CA PHE A 55 0.23 7.57 -9.22
C PHE A 55 0.72 8.36 -7.99
N ARG A 56 1.97 8.86 -8.01
CA ARG A 56 2.47 9.73 -6.94
C ARG A 56 1.70 11.04 -6.83
N SER A 57 1.34 11.64 -7.98
CA SER A 57 0.59 12.90 -8.01
C SER A 57 -0.84 12.74 -7.48
N GLN A 58 -1.41 11.55 -7.59
CA GLN A 58 -2.74 11.20 -7.08
C GLN A 58 -2.68 10.56 -5.68
N GLU A 59 -1.50 10.55 -5.05
CA GLU A 59 -1.29 10.00 -3.70
C GLU A 59 -1.73 8.53 -3.59
N ILE A 60 -1.54 7.75 -4.67
CA ILE A 60 -1.85 6.32 -4.71
C ILE A 60 -0.71 5.55 -4.03
N ASP A 61 -0.98 5.04 -2.83
CA ASP A 61 -0.12 4.11 -2.09
C ASP A 61 -0.37 2.64 -2.47
N GLY A 62 0.31 1.71 -1.77
CA GLY A 62 0.20 0.27 -2.03
C GLY A 62 -1.20 -0.31 -1.78
N GLN A 63 -1.94 0.21 -0.79
CA GLN A 63 -3.29 -0.26 -0.49
C GLN A 63 -4.31 0.31 -1.49
N ALA A 64 -4.24 1.62 -1.76
CA ALA A 64 -5.07 2.30 -2.75
C ALA A 64 -4.86 1.73 -4.16
N LEU A 65 -3.64 1.30 -4.48
CA LEU A 65 -3.33 0.62 -5.74
C LEU A 65 -4.20 -0.63 -5.94
N LEU A 66 -4.42 -1.42 -4.89
CA LEU A 66 -5.27 -2.61 -4.95
C LEU A 66 -6.75 -2.25 -5.12
N LEU A 67 -7.15 -1.01 -4.89
CA LEU A 67 -8.53 -0.54 -5.10
C LEU A 67 -8.75 0.04 -6.51
N LEU A 68 -7.70 0.18 -7.33
CA LEU A 68 -7.84 0.71 -8.68
C LEU A 68 -8.67 -0.20 -9.59
N THR A 69 -9.55 0.44 -10.34
CA THR A 69 -10.38 -0.18 -11.37
C THR A 69 -9.94 0.29 -12.75
N GLU A 70 -10.39 -0.41 -13.79
CA GLU A 70 -10.13 0.01 -15.18
C GLU A 70 -10.64 1.44 -15.45
N ASP A 71 -11.80 1.80 -14.88
CA ASP A 71 -12.37 3.14 -15.03
C ASP A 71 -11.47 4.21 -14.40
N HIS A 72 -10.90 3.99 -13.21
CA HIS A 72 -9.96 4.95 -12.62
C HIS A 72 -8.73 5.16 -13.52
N LEU A 73 -8.21 4.09 -14.11
CA LEU A 73 -7.04 4.15 -14.99
C LEU A 73 -7.34 4.91 -16.29
N VAL A 74 -8.50 4.67 -16.91
CA VAL A 74 -8.84 5.28 -18.21
C VAL A 74 -9.41 6.70 -18.04
N SER A 75 -10.30 6.90 -17.07
CA SER A 75 -11.08 8.12 -16.90
C SER A 75 -10.36 9.17 -16.04
N THR A 76 -9.77 8.77 -14.91
CA THR A 76 -9.08 9.71 -13.99
C THR A 76 -7.63 9.93 -14.39
N MET A 77 -6.96 8.86 -14.79
CA MET A 77 -5.53 8.86 -15.14
C MET A 77 -5.24 8.98 -16.63
N ASN A 78 -6.29 9.03 -17.45
CA ASN A 78 -6.18 9.24 -18.89
C ASN A 78 -5.29 8.20 -19.60
N LEU A 79 -5.20 6.98 -19.07
CA LEU A 79 -4.48 5.87 -19.70
C LEU A 79 -5.27 5.34 -20.88
N LYS A 80 -4.54 5.00 -21.95
CA LYS A 80 -5.15 4.29 -23.08
C LYS A 80 -5.64 2.92 -22.62
N LEU A 81 -6.74 2.46 -23.21
CA LEU A 81 -7.38 1.18 -22.89
C LEU A 81 -6.38 -0.01 -22.85
N GLY A 82 -5.50 -0.12 -23.84
CA GLY A 82 -4.52 -1.21 -23.91
C GLY A 82 -3.58 -1.28 -22.68
N PRO A 83 -2.84 -0.20 -22.36
CA PRO A 83 -2.08 -0.09 -21.12
C PRO A 83 -2.89 -0.27 -19.83
N ALA A 84 -4.11 0.29 -19.77
CA ALA A 84 -4.98 0.16 -18.60
C ALA A 84 -5.34 -1.31 -18.32
N LEU A 85 -5.77 -2.06 -19.34
CA LEU A 85 -6.09 -3.48 -19.22
C LEU A 85 -4.90 -4.31 -18.75
N LYS A 86 -3.70 -4.02 -19.27
CA LYS A 86 -2.45 -4.68 -18.88
C LYS A 86 -2.11 -4.44 -17.41
N LEU A 87 -2.28 -3.20 -16.95
CA LEU A 87 -2.04 -2.82 -15.57
C LEU A 87 -3.08 -3.44 -14.61
N CYS A 88 -4.36 -3.43 -14.95
CA CYS A 88 -5.40 -4.12 -14.17
C CYS A 88 -5.10 -5.62 -14.02
N ALA A 89 -4.67 -6.29 -15.09
CA ALA A 89 -4.28 -7.70 -15.01
C ALA A 89 -3.10 -7.93 -14.07
N HIS A 90 -2.11 -7.02 -14.07
CA HIS A 90 -0.96 -7.10 -13.17
C HIS A 90 -1.37 -6.87 -11.71
N ILE A 91 -2.14 -5.81 -11.42
CA ILE A 91 -2.66 -5.52 -10.08
C ILE A 91 -3.47 -6.70 -9.54
N ASN A 92 -4.31 -7.33 -10.36
CA ASN A 92 -5.07 -8.51 -9.94
C ASN A 92 -4.17 -9.71 -9.61
N SER A 93 -3.09 -9.92 -10.37
CA SER A 93 -2.09 -10.94 -10.03
C SER A 93 -1.41 -10.66 -8.69
N LEU A 94 -1.16 -9.39 -8.36
CA LEU A 94 -0.59 -8.99 -7.06
C LEU A 94 -1.56 -9.27 -5.91
N LYS A 95 -2.86 -8.99 -6.11
CA LYS A 95 -3.90 -9.33 -5.13
C LYS A 95 -3.95 -10.82 -4.86
N ASP A 96 -3.91 -11.63 -5.91
CA ASP A 96 -3.95 -13.09 -5.75
C ASP A 96 -2.73 -13.60 -4.98
N THR A 97 -1.53 -13.06 -5.21
CA THR A 97 -0.34 -13.44 -4.42
C THR A 97 -0.42 -12.99 -2.97
N HIS A 98 -0.98 -11.82 -2.71
CA HIS A 98 -1.13 -11.27 -1.36
C HIS A 98 -2.18 -12.08 -0.57
N LEU A 99 -3.29 -12.44 -1.21
CA LEU A 99 -4.37 -13.21 -0.60
C LEU A 99 -3.98 -14.67 -0.29
N HIS A 100 -3.07 -15.25 -1.09
CA HIS A 100 -2.58 -16.62 -0.86
C HIS A 100 -1.42 -16.70 0.14
N SER A 101 -0.72 -15.59 0.41
CA SER A 101 0.28 -15.56 1.47
C SER A 101 -0.34 -15.60 2.87
N SER A 102 -1.63 -15.24 2.99
CA SER A 102 -2.35 -15.17 4.26
C SER A 102 -3.16 -16.42 4.67
N ILE A 103 -2.83 -17.59 4.14
CA ILE A 103 -3.42 -18.90 4.48
C ILE A 103 -2.31 -19.90 4.79
#